data_AF-E7RNC6-F1
#
_entry.id   AF-E7RNC6-F1
#
_cell.length_a   1.000
_cell.length_b   1.000
_cell.length_c   1.000
_cell.angle_alpha   90.00
_cell.angle_beta   90.00
_cell.angle_gamma   90.00
#
_symmetry.space_group_name_H-M   'P 1'
#
loop_
_entity.id
_entity.type
_entity.pdbx_description
1 polymer ?
#
loop_
_entity_poly.entity_id
_entity_poly.type
_entity_poly.pdbx_seq_one_letter_code
_entity_poly.pdbx_strand_id
1 'polypeptide(L)'
;MDVTKLRYFILACLFLLAGSHTVAQEFDTHWIAYPTVDSTSQIWFRRTYTTRERPVQATISIKTTGRFELFVNERNISTDVLTPYREEMSDNSITTEYDITRFLCSGNNTIAVWYSPSYPHINPRQLSVTYSGKTKDGRRFAHVSDESWLCHKANRRLLPAGGELLDNTCYPLKWNSEDIDAACWLSAISIPNTHQEQTKVYKGCYPAYKVNRIRHQNYFDTGGDSTLYEFGTAFRGWIRVTLRNAKIGENIDIGGMKYVCNGKMDEQAYRKFTLPECRRVIVYGDNRFSREQIQEIEAIEIVPYTHDAFSF
;
A
#
# COMPACT_ATOMS: atom_id res chain seq x y z
N MET A 1 14.41 2.79 59.44
CA MET A 1 14.80 2.77 58.01
C MET A 1 14.73 4.20 57.52
N ASP A 2 15.86 4.77 57.14
CA ASP A 2 16.04 6.21 56.92
C ASP A 2 15.25 6.69 55.69
N VAL A 3 14.26 7.55 55.91
CA VAL A 3 13.31 8.06 54.89
C VAL A 3 14.04 8.72 53.71
N THR A 4 15.22 9.25 53.99
CA THR A 4 16.11 9.87 53.01
C THR A 4 16.65 8.85 52.01
N LYS A 5 17.05 7.64 52.47
CA LYS A 5 17.54 6.56 51.60
C LYS A 5 16.45 5.97 50.71
N LEU A 6 15.21 5.91 51.20
CA LEU A 6 14.06 5.45 50.41
C LEU A 6 13.72 6.43 49.28
N ARG A 7 13.83 7.73 49.51
CA ARG A 7 13.64 8.76 48.47
C ARG A 7 14.69 8.69 47.37
N TYR A 8 15.97 8.52 47.73
CA TYR A 8 17.04 8.35 46.74
C TYR A 8 16.89 7.05 45.94
N PHE A 9 16.43 5.97 46.57
CA PHE A 9 16.15 4.70 45.88
C PHE A 9 14.99 4.84 44.88
N ILE A 10 13.89 5.51 45.26
CA ILE A 10 12.75 5.76 44.38
C ILE A 10 13.13 6.69 43.22
N LEU A 11 13.92 7.75 43.47
CA LEU A 11 14.44 8.64 42.42
C LEU A 11 15.41 7.92 41.47
N ALA A 12 16.25 7.01 41.97
CA ALA A 12 17.13 6.18 41.15
C ALA A 12 16.35 5.19 40.28
N CYS A 13 15.27 4.58 40.81
CA CYS A 13 14.36 3.75 40.03
C CYS A 13 13.61 4.56 38.96
N LEU A 14 13.17 5.79 39.26
CA LEU A 14 12.52 6.69 38.29
C LEU A 14 13.49 7.16 37.20
N PHE A 15 14.78 7.39 37.52
CA PHE A 15 15.82 7.67 36.51
C PHE A 15 16.17 6.45 35.65
N LEU A 16 16.16 5.24 36.23
CA LEU A 16 16.34 3.98 35.48
C LEU A 16 15.14 3.67 34.58
N LEU A 17 13.92 4.07 34.97
CA LEU A 17 12.71 3.94 34.15
C LEU A 17 12.63 5.04 33.07
N ALA A 18 13.09 6.26 33.36
CA ALA A 18 13.16 7.36 32.38
C ALA A 18 14.30 7.19 31.34
N GLY A 19 15.32 6.37 31.66
CA GLY A 19 16.43 6.03 30.76
C GLY A 19 16.12 4.96 29.73
N SER A 20 14.94 4.32 29.80
CA SER A 20 14.48 3.39 28.76
C SER A 20 13.89 4.14 27.56
N HIS A 21 14.71 5.00 26.94
CA HIS A 21 14.53 5.25 25.51
C HIS A 21 14.68 3.89 24.83
N THR A 22 13.58 3.35 24.32
CA THR A 22 13.59 2.20 23.44
C THR A 22 14.35 2.58 22.17
N VAL A 23 15.67 2.46 22.20
CA VAL A 23 16.45 2.25 20.99
C VAL A 23 16.13 0.83 20.59
N ALA A 24 15.07 0.66 19.80
CA ALA A 24 14.78 -0.61 19.15
C ALA A 24 15.99 -0.92 18.27
N GLN A 25 16.85 -1.79 18.78
CA GLN A 25 18.07 -2.22 18.13
C GLN A 25 17.69 -2.87 16.78
N GLU A 26 18.22 -2.30 15.70
CA GLU A 26 17.86 -2.55 14.29
C GLU A 26 18.39 -3.90 13.74
N PHE A 27 18.48 -4.93 14.58
CA PHE A 27 19.15 -6.20 14.29
C PHE A 27 18.32 -7.19 13.44
N ASP A 28 17.08 -6.85 13.07
CA ASP A 28 16.16 -7.77 12.37
C ASP A 28 15.51 -7.18 11.10
N THR A 29 16.03 -6.06 10.58
CA THR A 29 15.52 -5.50 9.32
C THR A 29 16.12 -6.25 8.13
N HIS A 30 15.28 -7.05 7.47
CA HIS A 30 15.64 -7.82 6.28
C HIS A 30 14.99 -7.18 5.06
N TRP A 31 15.68 -6.23 4.44
CA TRP A 31 15.18 -5.52 3.27
C TRP A 31 15.19 -6.42 2.04
N ILE A 32 14.09 -6.43 1.31
CA ILE A 32 13.96 -7.04 -0.01
C ILE A 32 13.53 -6.02 -1.05
N ALA A 33 13.89 -6.28 -2.30
CA ALA A 33 13.57 -5.43 -3.44
C ALA A 33 13.27 -6.26 -4.70
N TYR A 34 12.67 -5.60 -5.68
CA TYR A 34 12.65 -6.08 -7.05
C TYR A 34 14.08 -6.03 -7.65
N PRO A 35 14.51 -7.00 -8.49
CA PRO A 35 15.88 -7.07 -9.01
C PRO A 35 16.35 -5.81 -9.76
N THR A 36 15.45 -5.12 -10.47
CA THR A 36 15.76 -3.87 -11.18
C THR A 36 14.92 -2.71 -10.64
N VAL A 37 15.40 -2.11 -9.56
CA VAL A 37 14.73 -1.00 -8.86
C VAL A 37 14.71 0.26 -9.72
N ASP A 38 13.56 0.92 -9.77
CA ASP A 38 13.38 2.25 -10.35
C ASP A 38 12.43 3.09 -9.46
N SER A 39 12.24 4.38 -9.78
CA SER A 39 11.46 5.30 -8.95
C SER A 39 9.96 5.36 -9.28
N THR A 40 9.48 4.52 -10.21
CA THR A 40 8.11 4.60 -10.75
C THR A 40 7.33 3.29 -10.72
N SER A 41 8.00 2.15 -10.90
CA SER A 41 7.38 0.83 -10.95
C SER A 41 6.79 0.49 -9.59
N GLN A 42 5.50 0.19 -9.56
CA GLN A 42 4.88 -0.44 -8.41
C GLN A 42 5.16 -1.95 -8.48
N ILE A 43 5.35 -2.59 -7.34
CA ILE A 43 5.80 -3.98 -7.25
C ILE A 43 4.82 -4.77 -6.41
N TRP A 44 4.45 -5.95 -6.87
CA TRP A 44 3.79 -6.96 -6.05
C TRP A 44 4.84 -7.87 -5.44
N PHE A 45 4.82 -8.02 -4.12
CA PHE A 45 5.60 -8.99 -3.37
C PHE A 45 4.68 -10.02 -2.76
N ARG A 46 5.09 -11.29 -2.69
CA ARG A 46 4.31 -12.31 -1.97
C ARG A 46 5.14 -13.47 -1.45
N ARG A 47 4.61 -14.12 -0.42
CA ARG A 47 5.09 -15.40 0.11
C ARG A 47 3.91 -16.23 0.63
N THR A 48 3.94 -17.52 0.36
CA THR A 48 2.97 -18.49 0.91
C THR A 48 3.63 -19.28 2.03
N TYR A 49 2.96 -19.36 3.17
CA TYR A 49 3.38 -20.14 4.34
C TYR A 49 2.39 -21.27 4.58
N THR A 50 2.90 -22.50 4.69
CA THR A 50 2.08 -23.68 4.98
C THR A 50 2.10 -23.97 6.48
N THR A 51 0.93 -24.03 7.10
CA THR A 51 0.76 -24.31 8.52
C THR A 51 -0.21 -25.47 8.70
N ARG A 52 0.09 -26.42 9.59
CA ARG A 52 -0.78 -27.59 9.81
C ARG A 52 -2.13 -27.19 10.41
N GLU A 53 -2.11 -26.29 11.37
CA GLU A 53 -3.29 -25.73 12.01
C GLU A 53 -3.22 -24.21 11.93
N ARG A 54 -4.40 -23.57 11.91
CA ARG A 54 -4.52 -22.11 11.94
C ARG A 54 -3.82 -21.54 13.19
N PRO A 55 -2.90 -20.58 13.04
CA PRO A 55 -2.32 -19.86 14.17
C PRO A 55 -3.39 -19.17 15.04
N VAL A 56 -3.19 -19.18 16.36
CA VAL A 56 -4.12 -18.56 17.32
C VAL A 56 -3.83 -17.08 17.56
N GLN A 57 -2.63 -16.64 17.19
CA GLN A 57 -2.22 -15.24 17.22
C GLN A 57 -1.21 -15.03 16.10
N ALA A 58 -1.33 -13.93 15.37
CA ALA A 58 -0.40 -13.56 14.33
C ALA A 58 -0.39 -12.05 14.07
N THR A 59 0.81 -11.48 13.98
CA THR A 59 1.04 -10.10 13.56
C THR A 59 1.98 -10.05 12.36
N ILE A 60 1.79 -9.01 11.55
CA ILE A 60 2.71 -8.62 10.49
C ILE A 60 3.22 -7.22 10.78
N SER A 61 4.55 -7.07 10.84
CA SER A 61 5.23 -5.80 10.81
C SER A 61 5.78 -5.55 9.41
N ILE A 62 5.48 -4.41 8.82
CA ILE A 62 5.99 -3.97 7.52
C ILE A 62 6.80 -2.69 7.72
N LYS A 63 8.09 -2.75 7.39
CA LYS A 63 8.97 -1.58 7.26
C LYS A 63 9.17 -1.26 5.78
N THR A 64 9.01 0.00 5.37
CA THR A 64 9.04 0.40 3.95
C THR A 64 9.55 1.84 3.76
N THR A 65 10.12 2.12 2.59
CA THR A 65 10.48 3.46 2.11
C THR A 65 9.45 4.03 1.11
N GLY A 66 8.36 3.32 0.86
CA GLY A 66 7.27 3.72 -0.04
C GLY A 66 5.89 3.57 0.59
N ARG A 67 4.86 3.62 -0.26
CA ARG A 67 3.50 3.26 0.13
C ARG A 67 3.24 1.78 -0.16
N PHE A 68 2.29 1.19 0.55
CA PHE A 68 1.86 -0.17 0.27
C PHE A 68 0.38 -0.42 0.59
N GLU A 69 -0.12 -1.53 0.06
CA GLU A 69 -1.28 -2.25 0.60
C GLU A 69 -0.92 -3.68 0.96
N LEU A 70 -1.39 -4.15 2.11
CA LEU A 70 -1.19 -5.51 2.60
C LEU A 70 -2.43 -6.35 2.32
N PHE A 71 -2.21 -7.55 1.79
CA PHE A 71 -3.23 -8.57 1.60
C PHE A 71 -2.82 -9.87 2.29
N VAL A 72 -3.79 -10.53 2.92
CA VAL A 72 -3.63 -11.89 3.45
C VAL A 72 -4.79 -12.72 2.93
N ASN A 73 -4.48 -13.82 2.22
CA ASN A 73 -5.48 -14.69 1.59
C ASN A 73 -6.50 -13.88 0.77
N GLU A 74 -5.99 -13.04 -0.13
CA GLU A 74 -6.74 -12.15 -1.03
C GLU A 74 -7.55 -11.02 -0.37
N ARG A 75 -7.55 -10.91 0.96
CA ARG A 75 -8.28 -9.87 1.70
C ARG A 75 -7.37 -8.68 1.98
N ASN A 76 -7.82 -7.47 1.67
CA ASN A 76 -7.10 -6.25 2.03
C ASN A 76 -7.12 -6.05 3.54
N ILE A 77 -5.93 -5.90 4.13
CA ILE A 77 -5.71 -5.68 5.55
C ILE A 77 -5.52 -4.19 5.84
N SER A 78 -4.99 -3.44 4.88
CA SER A 78 -4.83 -2.00 4.97
C SER A 78 -6.21 -1.34 4.98
N THR A 79 -6.63 -0.83 6.14
CA THR A 79 -7.89 -0.09 6.29
C THR A 79 -7.77 1.36 5.84
N ASP A 80 -6.55 1.89 5.90
CA ASP A 80 -6.21 3.25 5.48
C ASP A 80 -5.80 3.25 4.00
N VAL A 81 -6.17 4.33 3.29
CA VAL A 81 -5.68 4.55 1.93
C VAL A 81 -4.31 5.23 1.97
N LEU A 82 -3.50 5.05 0.92
CA LEU A 82 -2.18 5.70 0.79
C LEU A 82 -1.22 5.40 1.95
N THR A 83 -1.33 4.20 2.52
CA THR A 83 -0.58 3.74 3.68
C THR A 83 0.89 3.49 3.34
N PRO A 84 1.85 3.77 4.25
CA PRO A 84 1.68 4.58 5.45
C PRO A 84 1.60 6.07 5.11
N TYR A 85 0.98 6.86 5.99
CA TYR A 85 1.02 8.32 5.86
C TYR A 85 2.46 8.81 5.81
N ARG A 86 2.77 9.58 4.77
CA ARG A 86 4.05 10.22 4.55
C ARG A 86 3.86 11.52 3.81
N GLU A 87 4.81 12.42 4.02
CA GLU A 87 4.98 13.60 3.18
C GLU A 87 5.25 13.17 1.74
N GLU A 88 4.84 14.01 0.78
CA GLU A 88 5.07 13.73 -0.64
C GLU A 88 6.57 13.65 -0.92
N MET A 89 6.97 12.73 -1.80
CA MET A 89 8.36 12.44 -2.17
C MET A 89 9.25 11.89 -1.05
N SER A 90 8.85 11.94 0.23
CA SER A 90 9.67 11.37 1.31
C SER A 90 9.79 9.85 1.18
N ASP A 91 11.01 9.34 1.22
CA ASP A 91 11.35 7.91 1.22
C ASP A 91 11.87 7.42 2.59
N ASN A 92 11.66 8.20 3.65
CA ASN A 92 12.01 7.82 5.01
C ASN A 92 11.37 6.47 5.40
N SER A 93 12.11 5.69 6.19
CA SER A 93 11.65 4.38 6.62
C SER A 93 10.50 4.51 7.63
N ILE A 94 9.40 3.83 7.35
CA ILE A 94 8.24 3.75 8.24
C ILE A 94 7.90 2.29 8.49
N THR A 95 7.65 1.94 9.75
CA THR A 95 7.15 0.64 10.18
C THR A 95 5.69 0.72 10.62
N THR A 96 4.85 -0.21 10.14
CA THR A 96 3.45 -0.37 10.55
C THR A 96 3.20 -1.82 10.96
N GLU A 97 2.39 -2.04 11.99
CA GLU A 97 2.07 -3.38 12.51
C GLU A 97 0.56 -3.67 12.37
N TYR A 98 0.22 -4.90 11.97
CA TYR A 98 -1.15 -5.37 11.77
C TYR A 98 -1.38 -6.69 12.50
N ASP A 99 -2.53 -6.83 13.17
CA ASP A 99 -3.04 -8.14 13.59
C ASP A 99 -3.73 -8.81 12.39
N ILE A 100 -3.22 -9.98 12.00
CA ILE A 100 -3.74 -10.74 10.87
C ILE A 100 -4.42 -12.06 11.29
N THR A 101 -4.54 -12.32 12.58
CA THR A 101 -5.01 -13.59 13.15
C THR A 101 -6.35 -14.04 12.55
N ARG A 102 -7.27 -13.10 12.32
CA ARG A 102 -8.61 -13.38 11.77
C ARG A 102 -8.62 -13.76 10.28
N PHE A 103 -7.53 -13.51 9.56
CA PHE A 103 -7.43 -13.73 8.12
C PHE A 103 -6.71 -15.04 7.76
N LEU A 104 -6.10 -15.70 8.76
CA LEU A 104 -5.38 -16.95 8.57
C LEU A 104 -6.32 -18.17 8.55
N CYS A 105 -5.92 -19.20 7.82
CA CYS A 105 -6.55 -20.51 7.75
C CYS A 105 -5.55 -21.63 8.09
N SER A 106 -6.04 -22.87 8.22
CA SER A 106 -5.18 -24.05 8.18
C SER A 106 -4.71 -24.31 6.75
N GLY A 107 -3.49 -24.81 6.59
CA GLY A 107 -2.88 -25.02 5.27
C GLY A 107 -2.12 -23.79 4.80
N ASN A 108 -2.31 -23.43 3.54
CA ASN A 108 -1.57 -22.37 2.87
C ASN A 108 -2.14 -20.99 3.20
N ASN A 109 -1.26 -20.09 3.63
CA ASN A 109 -1.59 -18.69 3.85
C ASN A 109 -0.67 -17.83 2.99
N THR A 110 -1.24 -17.06 2.06
CA THR A 110 -0.50 -16.13 1.21
C THR A 110 -0.52 -14.74 1.83
N ILE A 111 0.67 -14.21 2.10
CA ILE A 111 0.89 -12.81 2.45
C ILE A 111 1.39 -12.11 1.19
N ALA A 112 0.72 -11.03 0.79
CA ALA A 112 1.02 -10.29 -0.42
C ALA A 112 1.03 -8.78 -0.13
N VAL A 113 1.99 -8.06 -0.70
CA VAL A 113 2.18 -6.62 -0.48
C VAL A 113 2.30 -5.93 -1.84
N TRP A 114 1.43 -4.94 -2.07
CA TRP A 114 1.53 -4.07 -3.24
C TRP A 114 2.29 -2.81 -2.84
N TYR A 115 3.55 -2.72 -3.25
CA TYR A 115 4.44 -1.60 -2.98
C TYR A 115 4.38 -0.54 -4.10
N SER A 116 4.44 0.74 -3.73
CA SER A 116 4.68 1.87 -4.62
C SER A 116 5.84 2.71 -4.09
N PRO A 117 6.83 3.07 -4.94
CA PRO A 117 7.95 3.90 -4.54
C PRO A 117 7.53 5.33 -4.21
N SER A 118 8.42 6.05 -3.56
CA SER A 118 8.32 7.50 -3.32
C SER A 118 9.09 8.23 -4.42
N TYR A 119 8.42 8.50 -5.55
CA TYR A 119 8.99 9.28 -6.65
C TYR A 119 9.46 10.67 -6.15
N PRO A 120 10.61 11.21 -6.60
CA PRO A 120 11.49 10.73 -7.67
C PRO A 120 12.64 9.83 -7.24
N HIS A 121 12.76 9.49 -5.96
CA HIS A 121 13.93 8.82 -5.42
C HIS A 121 13.97 7.33 -5.79
N ILE A 122 15.17 6.84 -6.13
CA ILE A 122 15.43 5.41 -6.30
C ILE A 122 15.97 4.89 -4.96
N ASN A 123 15.12 4.19 -4.23
CA ASN A 123 15.49 3.58 -2.96
C ASN A 123 15.33 2.05 -3.05
N PRO A 124 16.42 1.26 -2.95
CA PRO A 124 16.34 -0.18 -3.04
C PRO A 124 15.68 -0.82 -1.82
N ARG A 125 15.53 -0.11 -0.70
CA ARG A 125 14.92 -0.64 0.54
C ARG A 125 13.39 -0.59 0.45
N GLN A 126 12.82 -1.39 -0.44
CA GLN A 126 11.39 -1.32 -0.77
C GLN A 126 10.53 -1.88 0.37
N LEU A 127 10.85 -3.08 0.84
CA LEU A 127 10.02 -3.80 1.81
C LEU A 127 10.87 -4.61 2.79
N SER A 128 10.52 -4.60 4.07
CA SER A 128 10.94 -5.60 5.04
C SER A 128 9.72 -6.06 5.84
N VAL A 129 9.52 -7.37 5.93
CA VAL A 129 8.34 -7.98 6.54
C VAL A 129 8.78 -8.90 7.68
N THR A 130 8.14 -8.77 8.83
CA THR A 130 8.22 -9.74 9.93
C THR A 130 6.83 -10.29 10.19
N TYR A 131 6.62 -11.57 9.89
CA TYR A 131 5.39 -12.32 10.20
C TYR A 131 5.66 -13.21 11.41
N SER A 132 5.01 -12.91 12.54
CA SER A 132 5.26 -13.63 13.79
C SER A 132 3.97 -13.98 14.52
N GLY A 133 4.01 -14.96 15.39
CA GLY A 133 2.81 -15.39 16.07
C GLY A 133 2.96 -16.61 16.96
N LYS A 134 1.82 -17.20 17.29
CA LYS A 134 1.70 -18.39 18.14
C LYS A 134 0.79 -19.41 17.46
N THR A 135 1.26 -20.64 17.34
CA THR A 135 0.49 -21.79 16.87
C THR A 135 -0.46 -22.29 17.96
N LYS A 136 -1.44 -23.12 17.57
CA LYS A 136 -2.45 -23.65 18.48
C LYS A 136 -1.88 -24.50 19.62
N ASP A 137 -0.80 -25.23 19.37
CA ASP A 137 -0.05 -26.00 20.39
C ASP A 137 0.85 -25.13 21.29
N GLY A 138 0.84 -23.82 21.07
CA GLY A 138 1.52 -22.84 21.91
C GLY A 138 2.95 -22.49 21.49
N ARG A 139 3.49 -23.10 20.43
CA ARG A 139 4.81 -22.73 19.89
C ARG A 139 4.78 -21.33 19.26
N ARG A 140 5.88 -20.59 19.38
CA ARG A 140 6.06 -19.29 18.73
C ARG A 140 6.78 -19.49 17.40
N PHE A 141 6.46 -18.65 16.43
CA PHE A 141 7.17 -18.59 15.15
C PHE A 141 7.44 -17.13 14.77
N ALA A 142 8.49 -16.94 13.97
CA ALA A 142 8.81 -15.68 13.32
C ALA A 142 9.42 -15.99 11.95
N HIS A 143 8.92 -15.32 10.92
CA HIS A 143 9.42 -15.37 9.57
C HIS A 143 9.76 -13.94 9.14
N VAL A 144 10.93 -13.76 8.57
CA VAL A 144 11.38 -12.49 8.00
C VAL A 144 11.34 -12.55 6.47
N SER A 145 11.34 -11.40 5.81
CA SER A 145 11.49 -11.33 4.36
C SER A 145 12.91 -11.66 3.91
N ASP A 146 13.02 -12.40 2.81
CA ASP A 146 14.26 -12.90 2.23
C ASP A 146 14.07 -13.16 0.72
N GLU A 147 15.05 -13.77 0.06
CA GLU A 147 15.00 -14.10 -1.37
C GLU A 147 13.94 -15.17 -1.73
N SER A 148 13.31 -15.78 -0.73
CA SER A 148 12.22 -16.74 -0.94
C SER A 148 10.88 -16.05 -1.25
N TRP A 149 10.80 -14.72 -1.08
CA TRP A 149 9.68 -13.92 -1.55
C TRP A 149 9.70 -13.80 -3.06
N LEU A 150 8.54 -13.94 -3.68
CA LEU A 150 8.35 -13.69 -5.10
C LEU A 150 7.96 -12.24 -5.32
N CYS A 151 8.40 -11.67 -6.44
CA CYS A 151 8.08 -10.32 -6.86
C CYS A 151 7.76 -10.23 -8.36
N HIS A 152 6.90 -9.26 -8.71
CA HIS A 152 6.46 -9.00 -10.07
C HIS A 152 6.15 -7.50 -10.22
N LYS A 153 6.45 -6.89 -11.37
CA LYS A 153 6.01 -5.51 -11.63
C LYS A 153 4.49 -5.47 -11.68
N ALA A 154 3.87 -4.61 -10.89
CA ALA A 154 2.43 -4.46 -10.94
C ALA A 154 1.99 -3.99 -12.32
N ASN A 155 0.73 -4.20 -12.64
CA ASN A 155 0.09 -3.58 -13.80
C ASN A 155 -0.10 -2.06 -13.64
N ARG A 156 0.53 -1.46 -12.62
CA ARG A 156 0.54 -0.04 -12.35
C ARG A 156 1.94 0.51 -12.18
N ARG A 157 2.11 1.78 -12.51
CA ARG A 157 3.30 2.57 -12.22
C ARG A 157 2.97 4.03 -11.99
N LEU A 158 3.82 4.73 -11.25
CA LEU A 158 3.80 6.18 -11.18
C LEU A 158 4.26 6.78 -12.52
N LEU A 159 3.80 7.99 -12.81
CA LEU A 159 4.26 8.78 -13.94
C LEU A 159 5.03 10.01 -13.43
N PRO A 160 6.15 10.40 -14.09
CA PRO A 160 6.93 11.58 -13.71
C PRO A 160 6.11 12.88 -13.57
N ALA A 161 4.99 12.99 -14.30
CA ALA A 161 4.07 14.12 -14.23
C ALA A 161 3.12 14.11 -13.00
N GLY A 162 3.33 13.24 -12.01
CA GLY A 162 2.46 13.12 -10.82
C GLY A 162 1.20 12.27 -11.02
N GLY A 163 1.15 11.53 -12.12
CA GLY A 163 0.05 10.63 -12.49
C GLY A 163 0.32 9.17 -12.16
N GLU A 164 -0.59 8.30 -12.58
CA GLU A 164 -0.42 6.84 -12.58
C GLU A 164 -0.76 6.29 -13.96
N LEU A 165 -0.09 5.22 -14.36
CA LEU A 165 -0.55 4.35 -15.43
C LEU A 165 -1.10 3.08 -14.79
N LEU A 166 -2.29 2.65 -15.21
CA LEU A 166 -2.82 1.31 -15.00
C LEU A 166 -3.01 0.66 -16.37
N ASP A 167 -2.27 -0.41 -16.64
CA ASP A 167 -2.42 -1.22 -17.84
C ASP A 167 -3.15 -2.54 -17.51
N ASN A 168 -4.44 -2.59 -17.77
CA ASN A 168 -5.27 -3.73 -17.37
C ASN A 168 -5.13 -4.95 -18.32
N THR A 169 -4.20 -4.90 -19.28
CA THR A 169 -3.89 -6.01 -20.19
C THR A 169 -2.68 -6.84 -19.75
N CYS A 170 -1.83 -6.32 -18.86
CA CYS A 170 -0.53 -6.92 -18.54
C CYS A 170 -0.56 -8.20 -17.71
N TYR A 171 -1.59 -8.44 -16.89
CA TYR A 171 -1.62 -9.62 -16.00
C TYR A 171 -3.05 -10.13 -15.79
N PRO A 172 -3.39 -11.34 -16.28
CA PRO A 172 -4.77 -11.83 -16.29
C PRO A 172 -5.19 -12.50 -14.97
N LEU A 173 -4.24 -12.94 -14.15
CA LEU A 173 -4.49 -13.65 -12.90
C LEU A 173 -4.58 -12.71 -11.72
N LYS A 174 -5.15 -13.20 -10.62
CA LYS A 174 -5.22 -12.46 -9.36
C LYS A 174 -3.89 -12.61 -8.61
N TRP A 175 -3.05 -11.58 -8.69
CA TRP A 175 -1.67 -11.57 -8.18
C TRP A 175 -1.52 -11.93 -6.69
N ASN A 176 -2.57 -11.69 -5.89
CA ASN A 176 -2.60 -11.95 -4.44
C ASN A 176 -3.39 -13.22 -4.05
N SER A 177 -3.80 -14.03 -5.02
CA SER A 177 -4.43 -15.35 -4.79
C SER A 177 -3.40 -16.46 -4.60
N GLU A 178 -3.83 -17.64 -4.16
CA GLU A 178 -2.93 -18.79 -4.04
C GLU A 178 -2.30 -19.14 -5.39
N ASP A 179 -3.11 -19.20 -6.45
CA ASP A 179 -2.72 -19.54 -7.81
C ASP A 179 -2.10 -18.35 -8.56
N ILE A 180 -0.87 -18.53 -9.04
CA ILE A 180 -0.18 -17.60 -9.94
C ILE A 180 0.51 -18.33 -11.07
N ASP A 181 0.74 -17.61 -12.16
CA ASP A 181 1.70 -18.01 -13.18
C ASP A 181 3.11 -17.78 -12.65
N ALA A 182 3.64 -18.75 -11.90
CA ALA A 182 4.92 -18.66 -11.23
C ALA A 182 6.09 -18.37 -12.19
N ALA A 183 5.97 -18.73 -13.48
CA ALA A 183 7.01 -18.48 -14.47
C ALA A 183 7.21 -16.99 -14.78
N CYS A 184 6.21 -16.15 -14.54
CA CYS A 184 6.32 -14.70 -14.70
C CYS A 184 6.92 -13.99 -13.49
N TRP A 185 7.07 -14.66 -12.34
CA TRP A 185 7.53 -14.05 -11.11
C TRP A 185 9.03 -14.28 -10.91
N LEU A 186 9.69 -13.31 -10.27
CA LEU A 186 11.10 -13.38 -9.92
C LEU A 186 11.25 -13.55 -8.41
N SER A 187 12.35 -14.15 -7.96
CA SER A 187 12.76 -14.00 -6.56
C SER A 187 13.12 -12.55 -6.27
N ALA A 188 12.70 -12.05 -5.10
CA ALA A 188 13.19 -10.78 -4.58
C ALA A 188 14.69 -10.88 -4.27
N ILE A 189 15.37 -9.73 -4.28
CA ILE A 189 16.77 -9.62 -3.87
C ILE A 189 16.86 -9.05 -2.47
N SER A 190 17.77 -9.57 -1.64
CA SER A 190 18.08 -8.98 -0.33
C SER A 190 18.94 -7.73 -0.49
N ILE A 191 18.63 -6.71 0.32
CA ILE A 191 19.37 -5.45 0.35
C ILE A 191 20.12 -5.36 1.68
N PRO A 192 21.46 -5.24 1.65
CA PRO A 192 22.26 -5.08 2.86
C PRO A 192 21.81 -3.86 3.67
N ASN A 193 21.66 -4.04 4.99
CA ASN A 193 21.35 -2.95 5.90
C ASN A 193 22.65 -2.21 6.30
N THR A 194 23.13 -1.30 5.45
CA THR A 194 24.43 -0.62 5.63
C THR A 194 24.38 0.67 6.44
N HIS A 195 23.19 1.18 6.75
CA HIS A 195 23.00 2.44 7.46
C HIS A 195 22.02 2.27 8.62
N GLN A 196 22.43 2.73 9.80
CA GLN A 196 21.47 2.97 10.89
C GLN A 196 20.63 4.17 10.50
N GLU A 197 19.33 3.94 10.27
CA GLU A 197 18.41 5.02 9.93
C GLU A 197 17.25 5.10 10.93
N GLN A 198 16.88 6.33 11.25
CA GLN A 198 15.75 6.57 12.13
C GLN A 198 14.48 6.09 11.44
N THR A 199 13.87 5.04 11.99
CA THR A 199 12.63 4.49 11.48
C THR A 199 11.46 5.08 12.25
N LYS A 200 10.48 5.65 11.54
CA LYS A 200 9.24 6.10 12.16
C LYS A 200 8.34 4.90 12.40
N VAL A 201 7.82 4.73 13.61
CA VAL A 201 6.93 3.61 13.96
C VAL A 201 5.49 4.11 14.08
N TYR A 202 4.58 3.52 13.32
CA TYR A 202 3.14 3.72 13.42
C TYR A 202 2.51 2.56 14.18
N LYS A 203 2.09 2.86 15.42
CA LYS A 203 1.49 1.91 16.35
C LYS A 203 0.48 2.62 17.24
N GLY A 204 -0.67 1.98 17.48
CA GLY A 204 -1.75 2.54 18.29
C GLY A 204 -2.44 3.70 17.59
N CYS A 205 -1.93 4.92 17.76
CA CYS A 205 -2.48 6.12 17.14
C CYS A 205 -1.47 6.79 16.21
N TYR A 206 -1.83 7.04 14.95
CA TYR A 206 -0.92 7.61 13.96
C TYR A 206 -1.67 8.39 12.86
N PRO A 207 -1.01 9.33 12.16
CA PRO A 207 -1.64 10.02 11.03
C PRO A 207 -1.88 9.04 9.88
N ALA A 208 -3.03 9.16 9.23
CA ALA A 208 -3.47 8.30 8.13
C ALA A 208 -4.35 9.07 7.15
N TYR A 209 -4.70 8.44 6.02
CA TYR A 209 -5.70 8.94 5.09
C TYR A 209 -6.89 7.98 5.03
N LYS A 210 -8.10 8.53 4.95
CA LYS A 210 -9.32 7.76 4.72
C LYS A 210 -10.17 8.36 3.61
N VAL A 211 -10.99 7.53 2.98
CA VAL A 211 -12.10 8.01 2.16
C VAL A 211 -13.11 8.68 3.07
N ASN A 212 -13.41 9.95 2.80
CA ASN A 212 -14.39 10.73 3.55
C ASN A 212 -15.77 10.68 2.89
N ARG A 213 -15.80 10.94 1.58
CA ARG A 213 -17.05 11.10 0.83
C ARG A 213 -16.86 10.72 -0.63
N ILE A 214 -17.91 10.18 -1.23
CA ILE A 214 -18.02 9.99 -2.67
C ILE A 214 -19.02 11.03 -3.20
N ARG A 215 -18.65 11.72 -4.29
CA ARG A 215 -19.46 12.77 -4.92
C ARG A 215 -19.58 12.49 -6.42
N HIS A 216 -20.78 12.70 -6.96
CA HIS A 216 -20.98 12.68 -8.41
C HIS A 216 -20.60 14.03 -9.02
N GLN A 217 -20.40 14.04 -10.34
CA GLN A 217 -20.24 15.28 -11.10
C GLN A 217 -21.49 16.16 -11.00
N ASN A 218 -21.30 17.48 -10.96
CA ASN A 218 -22.38 18.45 -11.06
C ASN A 218 -22.89 18.55 -12.51
N TYR A 219 -21.95 18.66 -13.45
CA TYR A 219 -22.21 18.71 -14.87
C TYR A 219 -20.95 18.27 -15.64
N PHE A 220 -21.11 18.09 -16.96
CA PHE A 220 -20.00 17.86 -17.87
C PHE A 220 -20.22 18.60 -19.19
N ASP A 221 -19.13 19.01 -19.81
CA ASP A 221 -19.11 19.64 -21.14
C ASP A 221 -18.21 18.82 -22.07
N THR A 222 -18.76 18.38 -23.20
CA THR A 222 -17.98 17.68 -24.23
C THR A 222 -17.52 18.68 -25.29
N GLY A 223 -16.22 18.72 -25.55
CA GLY A 223 -15.59 19.60 -26.53
C GLY A 223 -14.53 18.85 -27.32
N GLY A 224 -14.76 18.68 -28.62
CA GLY A 224 -13.92 17.82 -29.47
C GLY A 224 -13.88 16.40 -28.92
N ASP A 225 -12.67 15.85 -28.81
CA ASP A 225 -12.42 14.47 -28.34
C ASP A 225 -12.24 14.37 -26.81
N SER A 226 -12.66 15.40 -26.07
CA SER A 226 -12.48 15.49 -24.62
C SER A 226 -13.77 15.86 -23.91
N THR A 227 -13.92 15.39 -22.68
CA THR A 227 -15.05 15.76 -21.80
C THR A 227 -14.51 16.31 -20.49
N LEU A 228 -14.94 17.52 -20.15
CA LEU A 228 -14.65 18.17 -18.89
C LEU A 228 -15.74 17.82 -17.87
N TYR A 229 -15.36 17.30 -16.72
CA TYR A 229 -16.26 17.01 -15.59
C TYR A 229 -15.99 17.98 -14.42
N GLU A 230 -17.05 18.48 -13.78
CA GLU A 230 -16.99 19.45 -12.68
C GLU A 230 -17.58 18.84 -11.40
N PHE A 231 -16.86 18.94 -10.26
CA PHE A 231 -17.25 18.33 -8.97
C PHE A 231 -17.51 19.35 -7.84
N GLY A 232 -17.71 20.62 -8.19
CA GLY A 232 -18.02 21.72 -7.28
C GLY A 232 -16.78 22.24 -6.56
N THR A 233 -16.67 21.90 -5.27
CA THR A 233 -15.55 22.34 -4.43
C THR A 233 -14.31 21.48 -4.68
N ALA A 234 -13.15 22.15 -4.65
CA ALA A 234 -11.87 21.47 -4.72
C ALA A 234 -11.71 20.47 -3.56
N PHE A 235 -11.04 19.36 -3.85
CA PHE A 235 -10.81 18.27 -2.91
C PHE A 235 -9.50 17.57 -3.22
N ARG A 236 -8.92 16.85 -2.26
CA ARG A 236 -7.84 15.90 -2.53
C ARG A 236 -8.44 14.52 -2.62
N GLY A 237 -8.03 13.73 -3.61
CA GLY A 237 -8.62 12.42 -3.76
C GLY A 237 -8.43 11.78 -5.12
N TRP A 238 -9.29 10.82 -5.42
CA TRP A 238 -9.27 10.09 -6.67
C TRP A 238 -10.51 10.39 -7.49
N ILE A 239 -10.37 10.17 -8.79
CA ILE A 239 -11.49 10.05 -9.71
C ILE A 239 -11.63 8.58 -10.03
N ARG A 240 -12.84 8.05 -9.84
CA ARG A 240 -13.21 6.70 -10.26
C ARG A 240 -14.15 6.79 -11.45
N VAL A 241 -13.80 6.12 -12.54
CA VAL A 241 -14.60 6.04 -13.76
C VAL A 241 -15.03 4.59 -13.96
N THR A 242 -16.33 4.38 -14.17
CA THR A 242 -16.90 3.09 -14.61
C THR A 242 -17.10 3.13 -16.11
N LEU A 243 -16.47 2.21 -16.82
CA LEU A 243 -16.44 2.14 -18.29
C LEU A 243 -17.21 0.92 -18.78
N ARG A 244 -17.95 1.09 -19.89
CA ARG A 244 -18.57 0.03 -20.67
C ARG A 244 -18.23 0.19 -22.14
N ASN A 245 -18.21 -0.93 -22.87
CA ASN A 245 -17.95 -0.97 -24.30
C ASN A 245 -16.57 -0.42 -24.70
N ALA A 246 -15.63 -0.29 -23.74
CA ALA A 246 -14.23 -0.05 -24.03
C ALA A 246 -13.63 -1.29 -24.72
N LYS A 247 -12.70 -1.08 -25.64
CA LYS A 247 -12.00 -2.18 -26.32
C LYS A 247 -10.70 -2.50 -25.60
N ILE A 248 -10.26 -3.75 -25.68
CA ILE A 248 -8.95 -4.13 -25.16
C ILE A 248 -7.84 -3.26 -25.78
N GLY A 249 -6.92 -2.77 -24.94
CA GLY A 249 -5.82 -1.90 -25.35
C GLY A 249 -6.22 -0.45 -25.63
N GLU A 250 -7.46 -0.05 -25.37
CA GLU A 250 -7.93 1.34 -25.50
C GLU A 250 -7.37 2.23 -24.38
N ASN A 251 -6.87 3.40 -24.75
CA ASN A 251 -6.20 4.31 -23.83
C ASN A 251 -7.11 5.47 -23.45
N ILE A 252 -7.26 5.70 -22.15
CA ILE A 252 -8.04 6.81 -21.59
C ILE A 252 -7.17 7.55 -20.57
N ASP A 253 -7.08 8.87 -20.67
CA ASP A 253 -6.51 9.74 -19.65
C ASP A 253 -7.63 10.36 -18.82
N ILE A 254 -7.54 10.22 -17.50
CA ILE A 254 -8.52 10.67 -16.51
C ILE A 254 -7.78 11.63 -15.57
N GLY A 255 -7.70 12.90 -15.96
CA GLY A 255 -7.02 13.93 -15.17
C GLY A 255 -5.58 13.55 -14.79
N GLY A 256 -4.79 13.05 -15.74
CA GLY A 256 -3.41 12.62 -15.56
C GLY A 256 -3.24 11.18 -15.06
N MET A 257 -4.33 10.43 -14.86
CA MET A 257 -4.26 8.98 -14.69
C MET A 257 -4.51 8.31 -16.03
N LYS A 258 -3.52 7.57 -16.53
CA LYS A 258 -3.60 6.81 -17.78
C LYS A 258 -4.14 5.42 -17.50
N TYR A 259 -5.12 5.00 -18.28
CA TYR A 259 -5.78 3.71 -18.17
C TYR A 259 -5.75 2.99 -19.52
N VAL A 260 -5.30 1.73 -19.53
CA VAL A 260 -5.40 0.83 -20.69
C VAL A 260 -6.49 -0.19 -20.40
N CYS A 261 -7.55 -0.17 -21.21
CA CYS A 261 -8.74 -0.98 -21.00
C CYS A 261 -8.47 -2.46 -21.30
N ASN A 262 -9.10 -3.36 -20.55
CA ASN A 262 -9.08 -4.80 -20.77
C ASN A 262 -10.24 -5.30 -21.63
N GLY A 263 -11.24 -4.47 -21.91
CA GLY A 263 -12.40 -4.78 -22.73
C GLY A 263 -13.51 -5.54 -22.01
N LYS A 264 -13.47 -5.64 -20.68
CA LYS A 264 -14.53 -6.27 -19.87
C LYS A 264 -15.69 -5.28 -19.66
N MET A 265 -16.83 -5.82 -19.27
CA MET A 265 -17.95 -5.00 -18.83
C MET A 265 -17.65 -4.41 -17.45
N ASP A 266 -18.09 -3.17 -17.22
CA ASP A 266 -17.97 -2.47 -15.94
C ASP A 266 -16.51 -2.34 -15.44
N GLU A 267 -15.61 -1.96 -16.35
CA GLU A 267 -14.23 -1.66 -16.00
C GLU A 267 -14.16 -0.45 -15.06
N GLN A 268 -13.37 -0.55 -13.98
CA GLN A 268 -13.14 0.55 -13.06
C GLN A 268 -11.73 1.10 -13.19
N ALA A 269 -11.63 2.38 -13.53
CA ALA A 269 -10.38 3.13 -13.60
C ALA A 269 -10.32 4.15 -12.45
N TYR A 270 -9.29 4.06 -11.61
CA TYR A 270 -9.06 5.01 -10.50
C TYR A 270 -7.59 4.95 -10.03
N ARG A 271 -7.07 6.02 -9.45
CA ARG A 271 -5.70 6.10 -8.88
C ARG A 271 -5.55 5.25 -7.62
N LYS A 272 -4.32 4.96 -7.19
CA LYS A 272 -4.06 4.13 -6.01
C LYS A 272 -3.06 4.71 -5.02
N PHE A 273 -1.93 5.23 -5.50
CA PHE A 273 -0.82 5.68 -4.66
C PHE A 273 -0.47 7.17 -4.81
N THR A 274 -1.16 7.89 -5.69
CA THR A 274 -1.10 9.34 -5.85
C THR A 274 -2.31 10.03 -5.22
N LEU A 275 -2.13 11.27 -4.72
CA LEU A 275 -3.18 12.06 -4.06
C LEU A 275 -3.24 13.48 -4.64
N PRO A 276 -3.77 13.64 -5.87
CA PRO A 276 -3.88 14.94 -6.50
C PRO A 276 -4.92 15.82 -5.80
N GLU A 277 -4.78 17.13 -5.97
CA GLU A 277 -5.90 18.06 -5.82
C GLU A 277 -6.76 18.04 -7.09
N CYS A 278 -8.07 17.99 -6.93
CA CYS A 278 -9.05 17.83 -7.98
C CYS A 278 -10.20 18.82 -7.79
N ARG A 279 -10.77 19.28 -8.90
CA ARG A 279 -12.03 20.02 -8.93
C ARG A 279 -12.73 19.82 -10.26
N ARG A 280 -11.97 20.06 -11.33
CA ARG A 280 -12.35 19.80 -12.71
C ARG A 280 -11.41 18.77 -13.30
N VAL A 281 -11.95 17.86 -14.08
CA VAL A 281 -11.20 16.73 -14.64
C VAL A 281 -11.52 16.66 -16.12
N ILE A 282 -10.48 16.70 -16.94
CA ILE A 282 -10.61 16.42 -18.36
C ILE A 282 -10.39 14.92 -18.54
N VAL A 283 -11.33 14.28 -19.23
CA VAL A 283 -11.22 12.89 -19.68
C VAL A 283 -11.16 12.89 -21.20
N TYR A 284 -10.15 12.23 -21.74
CA TYR A 284 -9.97 12.05 -23.19
C TYR A 284 -9.28 10.71 -23.43
N GLY A 285 -9.22 10.25 -24.68
CA GLY A 285 -8.58 8.98 -25.00
C GLY A 285 -8.01 8.95 -26.41
N ASP A 286 -7.66 7.74 -26.85
CA ASP A 286 -7.28 7.52 -28.24
C ASP A 286 -8.48 7.62 -29.20
N ASN A 287 -8.26 7.40 -30.50
CA ASN A 287 -9.30 7.55 -31.53
C ASN A 287 -10.49 6.57 -31.39
N ARG A 288 -10.44 5.61 -30.47
CA ARG A 288 -11.55 4.69 -30.16
C ARG A 288 -12.39 5.18 -28.98
N PHE A 289 -11.88 6.13 -28.20
CA PHE A 289 -12.57 6.68 -27.04
C PHE A 289 -13.82 7.43 -27.44
N SER A 290 -14.89 7.20 -26.69
CA SER A 290 -16.16 7.92 -26.82
C SER A 290 -16.71 8.17 -25.41
N ARG A 291 -17.26 9.37 -25.20
CA ARG A 291 -17.84 9.77 -23.90
C ARG A 291 -18.92 8.78 -23.44
N GLU A 292 -19.65 8.16 -24.37
CA GLU A 292 -20.70 7.18 -24.12
C GLU A 292 -20.20 5.92 -23.40
N GLN A 293 -18.88 5.64 -23.44
CA GLN A 293 -18.28 4.55 -22.68
C GLN A 293 -18.28 4.83 -21.17
N ILE A 294 -18.23 6.10 -20.76
CA ILE A 294 -18.27 6.50 -19.34
C ILE A 294 -19.71 6.37 -18.82
N GLN A 295 -19.93 5.36 -18.00
CA GLN A 295 -21.23 5.13 -17.35
C GLN A 295 -21.39 5.95 -16.09
N GLU A 296 -20.30 6.08 -15.34
CA GLU A 296 -20.27 6.77 -14.07
C GLU A 296 -18.88 7.37 -13.84
N ILE A 297 -18.86 8.53 -13.20
CA ILE A 297 -17.65 9.18 -12.75
C ILE A 297 -17.86 9.77 -11.37
N GLU A 298 -16.98 9.44 -10.44
CA GLU A 298 -17.11 9.79 -9.04
C GLU A 298 -15.83 10.42 -8.52
N ALA A 299 -15.98 11.49 -7.74
CA ALA A 299 -14.94 12.06 -6.91
C ALA A 299 -14.91 11.33 -5.56
N ILE A 300 -13.82 10.61 -5.30
CA ILE A 300 -13.52 9.97 -4.02
C ILE A 300 -12.66 10.92 -3.21
N GLU A 301 -13.28 11.65 -2.30
CA GLU A 301 -12.59 12.59 -1.40
C GLU A 301 -11.83 11.84 -0.31
N ILE A 302 -10.54 12.19 -0.17
CA ILE A 302 -9.62 11.59 0.79
C ILE A 302 -9.11 12.68 1.72
N VAL A 303 -9.25 12.46 3.02
CA VAL A 303 -8.86 13.43 4.06
C VAL A 303 -7.85 12.82 5.02
N PRO A 304 -6.92 13.62 5.57
CA PRO A 304 -6.10 13.17 6.68
C PRO A 304 -6.95 12.97 7.93
N TYR A 305 -6.59 11.99 8.75
CA TYR A 305 -7.18 11.77 10.07
C TYR A 305 -6.18 11.07 10.99
N THR A 306 -6.50 10.97 12.27
CA THR A 306 -5.74 10.14 13.21
C THR A 306 -6.37 8.75 13.24
N HIS A 307 -5.64 7.76 12.75
CA HIS A 307 -5.98 6.35 12.93
C HIS A 307 -5.87 5.98 14.41
N ASP A 308 -6.82 5.21 14.91
CA ASP A 308 -6.76 4.59 16.24
C ASP A 308 -7.03 3.08 16.10
N ALA A 309 -5.96 2.29 16.27
CA ALA A 309 -5.99 0.84 16.15
C ALA A 309 -6.81 0.14 17.26
N PHE A 310 -7.26 0.89 18.27
CA PHE A 310 -8.09 0.38 19.36
C PHE A 310 -9.58 0.78 19.25
N SER A 311 -9.92 1.59 18.24
CA SER A 311 -11.32 1.96 17.98
C SER A 311 -12.04 0.80 17.28
N PHE A 312 -12.98 0.16 17.99
CA PHE A 312 -13.87 -0.90 17.49
C PHE A 312 -15.29 -0.36 17.29
#